data_AF-A0A853R6H3-F1
#
_entry.id   AF-A0A853R6H3-F1
#
_cell.length_a   1.000
_cell.length_b   1.000
_cell.length_c   1.000
_cell.angle_alpha   90.00
_cell.angle_beta   90.00
_cell.angle_gamma   90.00
#
_symmetry.space_group_name_H-M   'P 1'
#
loop_
_entity.id
_entity.type
_entity.pdbx_description
1 polymer ?
#
loop_
_entity_poly.entity_id
_entity_poly.type
_entity_poly.pdbx_seq_one_letter_code
_entity_poly.pdbx_strand_id
1 'polypeptide(L)' 'MNQEIIDNLQFLLLSAKERGLEQGVASFSFYIEKLSCANNERFVYEELYCSLSGMQRFADFTHKEWQAVQFIIRAVESSR' A
#
# COMPACT_ATOMS: atom_id res chain seq x y z
N MET A 1 -7.59 -0.55 11.92
CA MET A 1 -7.70 -0.82 10.47
C MET A 1 -6.99 0.21 9.62
N ASN A 2 -7.42 1.49 9.54
CA ASN A 2 -6.70 2.50 8.74
C ASN A 2 -5.22 2.65 9.17
N GLN A 3 -4.96 2.71 10.49
CA GLN A 3 -3.59 2.75 11.02
C GLN A 3 -2.73 1.54 10.62
N GLU A 4 -3.29 0.32 10.65
CA GLU A 4 -2.55 -0.89 10.29
C GLU A 4 -2.22 -0.95 8.78
N ILE A 5 -3.10 -0.40 7.93
CA ILE A 5 -2.83 -0.22 6.51
C ILE A 5 -1.68 0.78 6.32
N ILE A 6 -1.72 1.91 7.04
CA ILE A 6 -0.66 2.93 7.01
C ILE A 6 0.67 2.35 7.48
N ASP A 7 0.70 1.56 8.55
CA ASP A 7 1.93 0.95 9.08
C ASP A 7 2.56 -0.02 8.06
N ASN A 8 1.74 -0.81 7.36
CA ASN A 8 2.21 -1.69 6.29
C ASN A 8 2.69 -0.89 5.06
N LEU A 9 2.02 0.20 4.71
CA LEU A 9 2.48 1.11 3.64
C LEU A 9 3.80 1.79 4.01
N GLN A 10 4.01 2.17 5.27
CA GLN A 10 5.27 2.74 5.74
C GLN A 10 6.41 1.72 5.66
N PHE A 11 6.15 0.46 6.03
CA PHE A 11 7.11 -0.62 5.83
C PHE A 11 7.48 -0.78 4.35
N LEU A 12 6.50 -0.82 3.45
CA LEU A 12 6.71 -0.91 2.00
C LEU A 12 7.48 0.31 1.45
N LEU A 13 7.18 1.50 1.95
CA LEU A 13 7.87 2.74 1.58
C LEU A 13 9.36 2.70 1.97
N LEU A 14 9.69 2.24 3.18
CA LEU A 14 11.07 2.11 3.62
C LEU A 14 11.83 1.09 2.76
N SER A 15 11.23 -0.08 2.52
CA SER A 15 11.83 -1.12 1.68
C SER A 15 12.05 -0.64 0.24
N ALA A 16 11.08 0.09 -0.34
CA ALA A 16 11.23 0.68 -1.66
C ALA A 16 12.36 1.73 -1.72
N LYS A 17 12.55 2.54 -0.67
CA LYS A 17 13.67 3.48 -0.57
C LYS A 17 15.02 2.76 -0.48
N GLU A 18 15.14 1.74 0.37
CA GLU A 18 16.36 0.96 0.51
C GLU A 18 16.77 0.26 -0.79
N ARG A 19 15.78 -0.16 -1.58
CA ARG A 19 15.98 -0.84 -2.86
C ARG A 19 16.05 0.11 -4.07
N GLY A 20 15.90 1.41 -3.88
CA GLY A 20 15.93 2.40 -4.97
C GLY A 20 14.75 2.30 -5.95
N LEU A 21 13.58 1.83 -5.50
CA LEU A 21 12.39 1.64 -6.33
C LEU A 21 11.52 2.90 -6.36
N GLU A 22 11.88 3.87 -7.20
CA GLU A 22 11.24 5.19 -7.26
C GLU A 22 9.70 5.13 -7.40
N GLN A 23 9.18 4.23 -8.25
CA GLN A 23 7.74 4.05 -8.43
C GLN A 23 7.06 3.57 -7.13
N GLY A 24 7.68 2.61 -6.43
CA GLY A 24 7.18 2.13 -5.14
C GLY A 24 7.19 3.25 -4.10
N VAL A 25 8.27 4.04 -4.04
CA VAL A 25 8.36 5.19 -3.13
C VAL A 25 7.23 6.18 -3.38
N ALA A 26 7.04 6.60 -4.63
CA ALA A 26 6.00 7.56 -5.00
C ALA A 26 4.58 7.04 -4.70
N SER A 27 4.29 5.79 -5.07
CA SER A 27 2.97 5.20 -4.82
C SER A 27 2.66 5.04 -3.34
N PHE A 28 3.59 4.48 -2.55
CA PHE A 28 3.33 4.24 -1.13
C PHE A 28 3.23 5.54 -0.34
N SER A 29 4.08 6.54 -0.62
CA SER A 29 3.96 7.85 0.04
C SER A 29 2.64 8.54 -0.27
N PHE A 30 2.17 8.47 -1.52
CA PHE A 30 0.90 9.04 -1.95
C PHE A 30 -0.29 8.46 -1.18
N TYR A 31 -0.35 7.12 -1.01
CA TYR A 31 -1.45 6.50 -0.28
C TYR A 31 -1.39 6.76 1.22
N ILE A 32 -0.20 6.84 1.83
CA ILE A 32 -0.04 7.23 3.24
C ILE A 32 -0.62 8.63 3.45
N GLU A 33 -0.25 9.59 2.61
CA GLU A 33 -0.75 10.97 2.71
C GLU A 33 -2.27 11.03 2.54
N LYS A 34 -2.80 10.37 1.50
CA LYS A 34 -4.25 10.33 1.27
C LYS A 34 -5.00 9.71 2.46
N LEU A 35 -4.56 8.58 2.98
CA LEU A 35 -5.22 7.92 4.11
C LEU A 35 -5.11 8.70 5.42
N SER A 36 -4.07 9.52 5.58
CA SER A 36 -3.89 10.37 6.76
C SER A 36 -4.78 11.62 6.75
N CYS A 37 -5.18 12.08 5.57
CA CYS A 37 -5.93 13.34 5.38
C CYS A 37 -7.38 13.13 4.91
N ALA A 38 -7.78 11.90 4.55
CA ALA A 38 -9.07 11.64 3.90
C ALA A 38 -10.24 11.65 4.89
N ASN A 39 -11.25 12.47 4.60
CA ASN A 39 -12.60 12.34 5.18
C ASN A 39 -13.43 11.21 4.54
N ASN A 40 -12.98 10.64 3.41
CA ASN A 40 -13.66 9.56 2.69
C ASN A 40 -12.69 8.46 2.28
N GLU A 41 -12.43 7.55 3.22
CA GLU A 41 -11.45 6.46 3.09
C GLU A 41 -11.82 5.44 1.99
N ARG A 42 -13.11 5.29 1.67
CA ARG A 42 -13.59 4.23 0.75
C ARG A 42 -13.02 4.37 -0.67
N PHE A 43 -12.99 5.60 -1.21
CA PHE A 43 -12.42 5.85 -2.53
C PHE A 43 -10.92 5.59 -2.56
N VAL A 44 -10.21 5.99 -1.50
CA VAL A 44 -8.77 5.76 -1.37
C VAL A 44 -8.44 4.27 -1.29
N TYR A 45 -9.26 3.48 -0.58
CA TYR A 45 -9.13 2.03 -0.51
C TYR A 45 -9.32 1.37 -1.87
N GLU A 46 -10.31 1.77 -2.67
CA GLU A 46 -10.48 1.22 -4.02
C GLU A 46 -9.30 1.55 -4.94
N GLU A 47 -8.78 2.78 -4.92
CA GLU A 47 -7.58 3.14 -5.66
C GLU A 47 -6.36 2.32 -5.22
N LEU A 48 -6.18 2.15 -3.91
CA LEU A 48 -5.08 1.38 -3.32
C LEU A 48 -5.15 -0.10 -3.71
N TYR A 49 -6.34 -0.70 -3.65
CA TYR A 49 -6.56 -2.08 -4.07
C TYR A 49 -6.19 -2.29 -5.54
N CYS A 50 -6.66 -1.41 -6.43
CA CYS A 50 -6.35 -1.47 -7.85
C CYS A 50 -4.85 -1.33 -8.12
N SER A 51 -4.19 -0.38 -7.46
CA SER A 51 -2.75 -0.15 -7.60
C SER A 51 -1.93 -1.37 -7.14
N LEU A 52 -2.20 -1.88 -5.94
CA LEU A 52 -1.51 -3.05 -5.40
C LEU A 52 -1.75 -4.29 -6.27
N SER A 53 -2.99 -4.55 -6.69
CA SER A 53 -3.32 -5.68 -7.58
C SER A 53 -2.55 -5.61 -8.90
N GLY A 54 -2.35 -4.40 -9.45
CA GLY A 54 -1.51 -4.18 -10.62
C GLY A 54 -0.03 -4.50 -10.34
N MET A 55 0.50 -4.03 -9.21
CA MET A 55 1.88 -4.29 -8.80
C MET A 55 2.15 -5.78 -8.57
N GLN A 56 1.20 -6.54 -8.03
CA GLN A 56 1.39 -7.97 -7.76
C GLN A 56 1.82 -8.80 -8.99
N ARG A 57 1.51 -8.33 -10.21
CA ARG A 57 1.87 -9.03 -11.44
C ARG A 57 3.29 -8.74 -11.93
N PHE A 58 3.87 -7.61 -11.56
CA PHE A 58 5.10 -7.09 -12.18
C PHE A 58 6.18 -6.66 -11.19
N ALA A 59 5.81 -6.36 -9.94
CA ALA A 59 6.74 -5.94 -8.91
C ALA A 59 7.48 -7.13 -8.32
N ASP A 60 8.79 -6.96 -8.14
CA ASP A 60 9.66 -7.94 -7.50
C ASP A 60 9.61 -7.76 -5.97
N PHE A 61 8.56 -8.29 -5.34
CA PHE A 61 8.41 -8.23 -3.88
C PHE A 61 9.23 -9.33 -3.19
N THR A 62 9.99 -8.94 -2.18
CA THR A 62 10.49 -9.87 -1.17
C THR A 62 9.33 -10.52 -0.41
N HIS A 63 9.61 -11.62 0.28
CA HIS A 63 8.60 -12.34 1.05
C HIS A 63 7.86 -11.45 2.07
N LYS A 64 8.58 -10.55 2.76
CA LYS A 64 7.99 -9.65 3.76
C LYS A 64 7.14 -8.55 3.11
N GLU A 65 7.59 -7.96 2.02
CA GLU A 65 6.80 -6.99 1.25
C GLU A 65 5.52 -7.65 0.72
N TRP A 66 5.62 -8.88 0.22
CA TRP A 66 4.45 -9.62 -0.24
C TRP A 66 3.42 -9.85 0.86
N GLN A 67 3.87 -10.20 2.07
CA GLN A 67 2.99 -10.35 3.23
C GLN A 67 2.27 -9.04 3.58
N ALA A 68 2.99 -7.90 3.56
CA ALA A 68 2.41 -6.58 3.79
C ALA A 68 1.37 -6.22 2.71
N VAL A 69 1.67 -6.47 1.44
CA VAL A 69 0.72 -6.24 0.32
C VAL A 69 -0.54 -7.09 0.49
N GLN A 70 -0.39 -8.38 0.82
CA GLN A 70 -1.52 -9.29 1.04
C GLN A 70 -2.38 -8.87 2.25
N PHE A 71 -1.74 -8.38 3.32
CA PHE A 71 -2.45 -7.82 4.46
C PHE A 71 -3.31 -6.62 4.06
N ILE A 72 -2.72 -5.65 3.33
CA ILE A 72 -3.42 -4.45 2.89
C ILE A 72 -4.62 -4.82 2.01
N ILE A 73 -4.43 -5.71 1.03
CA ILE A 73 -5.52 -6.16 0.13
C ILE A 73 -6.70 -6.72 0.93
N ARG A 74 -6.43 -7.65 1.87
CA ARG A 74 -7.48 -8.26 2.69
C ARG A 74 -8.18 -7.26 3.61
N ALA A 75 -7.42 -6.34 4.19
CA ALA A 75 -7.96 -5.29 5.05
C ALA A 75 -8.88 -4.35 4.26
N VAL A 76 -8.47 -3.95 3.06
CA VAL A 76 -9.28 -3.13 2.15
C VAL A 76 -10.54 -3.86 1.69
N GLU A 77 -10.45 -5.12 1.28
CA GLU A 77 -11.61 -5.91 0.86
C GLU A 77 -12.63 -6.10 1.98
N SER A 78 -12.18 -6.30 3.22
CA SER A 78 -13.06 -6.43 4.38
C SER A 78 -13.73 -5.11 4.79
N SER A 79 -13.25 -4.00 4.25
CA SER A 79 -13.76 -2.64 4.52
C SER A 79 -14.71 -2.11 3.45
N ARG A 80 -14.93 -2.86 2.36
CA ARG A 80 -15.80 -2.48 1.23
C ARG A 80 -17.25 -2.87 1.45
#